data_AF-A0A7J3DKN3-F1
#
_entry.id   AF-A0A7J3DKN3-F1
#
_cell.length_a   1.000
_cell.length_b   1.000
_cell.length_c   1.000
_cell.angle_alpha   90.00
_cell.angle_beta   90.00
_cell.angle_gamma   90.00
#
_symmetry.space_group_name_H-M   'P 1'
#
loop_
_entity.id
_entity.type
_entity.pdbx_description
1 polymer ?
#
loop_
_entity_poly.entity_id
_entity_poly.type
_entity_poly.pdbx_seq_one_letter_code
_entity_poly.pdbx_strand_id
1 'polypeptide(L)'
;MEKFISMTEVAAVLDLVEKKKYEEAAVLLDEVLAKEKSPELYYLRGIISMRLKNYEYAIECLERALADGGDKREILRAMASAYIEQGKFLQAKEHLEQMDKKDVDAYFLLAISSIFLNDPISAKEYMNLAYLKDRERTKELLEHFYSVFIRPNPELTEKEKEFLWEKIKSIR
;
A
#
# COMPACT_ATOMS: atom_id res chain seq x y z
N MET A 1 -4.12 -38.53 -10.92
CA MET A 1 -4.82 -37.40 -11.56
C MET A 1 -4.21 -36.15 -10.96
N GLU A 2 -3.25 -35.58 -11.69
CA GLU A 2 -2.55 -34.36 -11.28
C GLU A 2 -3.58 -33.25 -11.10
N LYS A 3 -3.68 -32.73 -9.88
CA LYS A 3 -4.51 -31.56 -9.57
C LYS A 3 -3.88 -30.37 -10.28
N PHE A 4 -4.31 -30.11 -11.50
CA PHE A 4 -4.21 -28.78 -12.09
C PHE A 4 -4.83 -27.81 -11.09
N ILE A 5 -4.03 -26.97 -10.45
CA ILE A 5 -4.57 -25.79 -9.77
C ILE A 5 -5.25 -24.99 -10.87
N SER A 6 -6.58 -24.89 -10.82
CA SER A 6 -7.31 -24.25 -11.88
C SER A 6 -7.31 -22.75 -11.61
N MET A 7 -6.93 -21.97 -12.61
CA MET A 7 -7.12 -20.50 -12.67
C MET A 7 -8.47 -20.02 -12.09
N THR A 8 -9.46 -20.91 -12.04
CA THR A 8 -10.78 -20.74 -11.42
C THR A 8 -10.75 -20.47 -9.91
N GLU A 9 -9.90 -21.14 -9.12
CA GLU A 9 -9.85 -20.91 -7.66
C GLU A 9 -9.26 -19.54 -7.34
N VAL A 10 -8.17 -19.16 -8.03
CA VAL A 10 -7.59 -17.81 -7.92
C VAL A 10 -8.57 -16.74 -8.42
N ALA A 11 -9.27 -16.98 -9.53
CA ALA A 11 -10.31 -16.07 -10.00
C ALA A 11 -11.45 -15.88 -8.98
N ALA A 12 -11.84 -16.94 -8.27
CA ALA A 12 -12.82 -16.85 -7.19
C ALA A 12 -12.30 -16.03 -6.00
N VAL A 13 -11.02 -16.16 -5.64
CA VAL A 13 -10.38 -15.28 -4.64
C VAL A 13 -10.47 -13.82 -5.09
N LEU A 14 -10.12 -13.53 -6.34
CA LEU A 14 -10.16 -12.16 -6.89
C LEU A 14 -11.59 -11.58 -6.90
N ASP A 15 -12.60 -12.37 -7.27
CA ASP A 15 -14.01 -11.97 -7.20
C ASP A 15 -14.46 -11.62 -5.76
N LEU A 16 -14.02 -12.41 -4.76
CA LEU A 16 -14.27 -12.09 -3.36
C LEU A 16 -13.59 -10.79 -2.92
N VAL A 17 -12.35 -10.54 -3.39
CA VAL A 17 -11.63 -9.29 -3.14
C VAL A 17 -12.34 -8.09 -3.76
N GLU A 18 -12.84 -8.20 -5.00
CA GLU A 18 -13.62 -7.15 -5.67
C GLU A 18 -14.91 -6.83 -4.91
N LYS A 19 -15.57 -7.88 -4.37
CA LYS A 19 -16.75 -7.76 -3.50
C LYS A 19 -16.43 -7.33 -2.07
N LYS A 20 -15.16 -7.04 -1.77
CA LYS A 20 -14.65 -6.64 -0.44
C LYS A 20 -14.91 -7.68 0.67
N LYS A 21 -15.10 -8.95 0.30
CA LYS A 21 -15.28 -10.08 1.22
C LYS A 21 -13.91 -10.63 1.61
N TYR A 22 -13.13 -9.83 2.32
CA TYR A 22 -11.71 -10.10 2.55
C TYR A 22 -11.46 -11.33 3.43
N GLU A 23 -12.33 -11.60 4.41
CA GLU A 23 -12.25 -12.78 5.27
C GLU A 23 -12.50 -14.07 4.48
N GLU A 24 -13.54 -14.10 3.63
CA GLU A 24 -13.83 -15.23 2.75
C GLU A 24 -12.69 -15.44 1.73
N ALA A 25 -12.17 -14.34 1.16
CA ALA A 25 -11.05 -14.38 0.23
C ALA A 25 -9.78 -14.94 0.88
N ALA A 26 -9.49 -14.56 2.14
CA ALA A 26 -8.35 -15.06 2.88
C ALA A 26 -8.43 -16.57 3.12
N VAL A 27 -9.59 -17.08 3.56
CA VAL A 27 -9.81 -18.51 3.78
C VAL A 27 -9.60 -19.30 2.49
N LEU A 28 -10.24 -18.87 1.40
CA LEU A 28 -10.09 -19.56 0.11
C LEU A 28 -8.65 -19.50 -0.40
N LEU A 29 -7.97 -18.36 -0.25
CA LEU A 29 -6.58 -18.22 -0.67
C LEU A 29 -5.63 -19.10 0.16
N ASP A 30 -5.90 -19.29 1.46
CA ASP A 30 -5.14 -20.21 2.30
C ASP A 30 -5.30 -21.67 1.85
N GLU A 31 -6.49 -22.05 1.37
CA GLU A 31 -6.71 -23.38 0.74
C GLU A 31 -5.97 -23.54 -0.59
N VAL A 32 -5.88 -22.47 -1.40
CA VAL A 32 -5.09 -22.46 -2.64
C VAL A 32 -3.60 -22.58 -2.32
N LEU A 33 -3.11 -21.79 -1.36
CA LEU A 33 -1.71 -21.80 -0.90
C LEU A 33 -1.26 -23.15 -0.32
N ALA A 34 -2.19 -23.94 0.22
CA ALA A 34 -1.92 -25.29 0.69
C ALA A 34 -1.67 -26.29 -0.46
N LYS A 35 -2.15 -26.00 -1.67
CA LYS A 35 -1.97 -26.82 -2.88
C LYS A 35 -0.78 -26.34 -3.72
N GLU A 36 -0.64 -25.03 -3.86
CA GLU A 36 0.40 -24.38 -4.67
C GLU A 36 0.93 -23.15 -3.96
N LYS A 37 2.25 -23.04 -3.88
CA LYS A 37 2.93 -21.87 -3.33
C LYS A 37 3.56 -21.11 -4.48
N SER A 38 3.23 -19.84 -4.60
CA SER A 38 3.85 -18.94 -5.56
C SER A 38 4.02 -17.56 -4.92
N PRO A 39 5.01 -16.77 -5.37
CA PRO A 39 5.19 -15.41 -4.87
C PRO A 39 3.96 -14.53 -5.11
N GLU A 40 3.21 -14.73 -6.21
CA GLU A 40 1.99 -13.99 -6.52
C GLU A 40 0.87 -14.29 -5.52
N LEU A 41 0.72 -15.55 -5.09
CA LEU A 41 -0.30 -15.93 -4.10
C LEU A 41 0.05 -15.38 -2.72
N TYR A 42 1.32 -15.42 -2.32
CA TYR A 42 1.77 -14.80 -1.08
C TYR A 42 1.60 -13.27 -1.11
N TYR A 43 1.91 -12.63 -2.24
CA TYR A 43 1.66 -11.21 -2.42
C TYR A 43 0.17 -10.88 -2.26
N LEU A 44 -0.70 -11.60 -2.97
CA LEU A 44 -2.16 -11.42 -2.87
C LEU A 44 -2.64 -11.62 -1.42
N ARG A 45 -2.11 -12.63 -0.72
CA ARG A 45 -2.43 -12.87 0.69
C ARG A 45 -1.98 -11.74 1.59
N GLY A 46 -0.82 -11.15 1.31
CA GLY A 46 -0.34 -9.93 1.97
C GLY A 46 -1.29 -8.75 1.78
N ILE A 47 -1.72 -8.50 0.54
CA ILE A 47 -2.68 -7.43 0.22
C ILE A 47 -4.03 -7.63 0.93
N ILE A 48 -4.57 -8.84 0.94
CA ILE A 48 -5.82 -9.16 1.66
C ILE A 48 -5.63 -8.93 3.16
N SER A 49 -4.50 -9.34 3.73
CA SER A 49 -4.20 -9.11 5.16
C SER A 49 -4.13 -7.63 5.51
N MET A 50 -3.58 -6.78 4.62
CA MET A 50 -3.61 -5.32 4.83
C MET A 50 -5.04 -4.78 4.85
N ARG A 51 -5.93 -5.28 4.00
CA ARG A 51 -7.35 -4.89 4.00
C ARG A 51 -8.07 -5.31 5.28
N LEU A 52 -7.65 -6.42 5.87
CA LEU A 52 -8.08 -6.91 7.18
C LEU A 52 -7.37 -6.22 8.35
N LYS A 53 -6.45 -5.27 8.08
CA LYS A 53 -5.61 -4.58 9.08
C LYS A 53 -4.69 -5.50 9.90
N ASN A 54 -4.43 -6.70 9.38
CA ASN A 54 -3.47 -7.65 9.95
C ASN A 54 -2.07 -7.35 9.37
N TYR A 55 -1.52 -6.19 9.72
CA TYR A 55 -0.35 -5.65 9.03
C TYR A 55 0.93 -6.46 9.28
N GLU A 56 1.11 -7.04 10.46
CA GLU A 56 2.24 -7.92 10.77
C GLU A 56 2.21 -9.17 9.87
N TYR A 57 1.07 -9.84 9.79
CA TYR A 57 0.90 -11.02 8.94
C TYR A 57 0.97 -10.67 7.44
N ALA A 58 0.52 -9.47 7.06
CA ALA A 58 0.71 -8.97 5.71
C ALA A 58 2.20 -8.89 5.34
N ILE A 59 3.02 -8.32 6.23
CA ILE A 59 4.47 -8.22 6.04
C ILE A 59 5.10 -9.61 5.93
N GLU A 60 4.73 -10.56 6.80
CA GLU A 60 5.24 -11.95 6.70
C GLU A 60 4.94 -12.59 5.34
N CYS A 61 3.74 -12.38 4.79
CA CYS A 61 3.37 -12.88 3.48
C CYS A 61 4.17 -12.19 2.37
N LEU A 62 4.36 -10.87 2.48
CA LEU A 62 5.12 -10.07 1.51
C LEU A 62 6.62 -10.43 1.53
N GLU A 63 7.20 -10.70 2.71
CA GLU A 63 8.58 -11.19 2.84
C GLU A 63 8.77 -12.53 2.16
N ARG A 64 7.81 -13.46 2.30
CA ARG A 64 7.83 -14.74 1.56
C ARG A 64 7.73 -14.52 0.06
N ALA A 65 6.81 -13.67 -0.39
CA ALA A 65 6.68 -13.32 -1.80
C ALA A 65 7.99 -12.74 -2.37
N LEU A 66 8.69 -11.92 -1.60
CA LEU A 66 9.98 -11.33 -2.00
C LEU A 66 11.08 -12.38 -2.08
N ALA A 67 11.16 -13.26 -1.09
CA ALA A 67 12.15 -14.35 -1.04
C ALA A 67 11.97 -15.35 -2.20
N ASP A 68 10.72 -15.59 -2.61
CA ASP A 68 10.37 -16.50 -3.70
C ASP A 68 10.43 -15.84 -5.09
N GLY A 69 10.95 -14.60 -5.18
CA GLY A 69 11.25 -13.95 -6.46
C GLY A 69 10.10 -13.16 -7.09
N GLY A 70 9.10 -12.76 -6.31
CA GLY A 70 8.01 -11.88 -6.79
C GLY A 70 8.50 -10.49 -7.21
N ASP A 71 7.62 -9.67 -7.82
CA ASP A 71 7.98 -8.31 -8.24
C ASP A 71 8.36 -7.45 -7.03
N LYS A 72 9.68 -7.30 -6.84
CA LYS A 72 10.28 -6.53 -5.76
C LYS A 72 9.68 -5.13 -5.63
N ARG A 73 9.31 -4.45 -6.72
CA ARG A 73 8.77 -3.09 -6.64
C ARG A 73 7.39 -3.08 -6.03
N GLU A 74 6.52 -4.00 -6.43
CA GLU A 74 5.17 -4.10 -5.87
C GLU A 74 5.19 -4.50 -4.41
N ILE A 75 6.05 -5.47 -4.09
CA ILE A 75 6.19 -5.99 -2.74
C ILE A 75 6.76 -4.93 -1.80
N LEU A 76 7.86 -4.25 -2.16
CA LEU A 76 8.45 -3.20 -1.32
C LEU A 76 7.48 -2.06 -1.06
N ARG A 77 6.68 -1.67 -2.07
CA ARG A 77 5.66 -0.65 -1.93
C ARG A 77 4.53 -1.09 -0.99
N ALA A 78 4.07 -2.33 -1.11
CA ALA A 78 3.06 -2.91 -0.22
C ALA A 78 3.57 -3.01 1.23
N MET A 79 4.82 -3.45 1.44
CA MET A 79 5.45 -3.51 2.76
C MET A 79 5.55 -2.11 3.37
N ALA A 80 5.98 -1.10 2.59
CA ALA A 80 6.07 0.27 3.07
C ALA A 80 4.71 0.84 3.47
N SER A 81 3.65 0.55 2.71
CA SER A 81 2.28 0.91 3.09
C SER A 81 1.85 0.21 4.38
N ALA A 82 2.15 -1.08 4.55
CA ALA A 82 1.85 -1.81 5.80
C ALA A 82 2.63 -1.26 7.01
N TYR A 83 3.88 -0.80 6.80
CA TYR A 83 4.67 -0.15 7.84
C TYR A 83 4.12 1.24 8.20
N ILE A 84 3.69 2.04 7.23
CA ILE A 84 3.03 3.35 7.48
C ILE A 84 1.78 3.18 8.33
N GLU A 85 0.95 2.19 8.03
CA GLU A 85 -0.27 1.88 8.80
C GLU A 85 0.04 1.49 10.26
N GLN A 86 1.22 0.92 10.51
CA GLN A 86 1.73 0.63 11.86
C GLN A 86 2.46 1.81 12.52
N GLY A 87 2.57 2.97 11.86
CA GLY A 87 3.38 4.10 12.31
C GLY A 87 4.90 3.88 12.24
N LYS A 88 5.34 2.83 11.53
CA LYS A 88 6.74 2.43 11.35
C LYS A 88 7.36 3.14 10.15
N PHE A 89 7.40 4.48 10.20
CA PHE A 89 7.78 5.32 9.05
C PHE A 89 9.23 5.16 8.59
N LEU A 90 10.16 4.87 9.52
CA LEU A 90 11.56 4.64 9.16
C LEU A 90 11.69 3.37 8.31
N GLN A 91 11.08 2.26 8.74
CA GLN A 91 11.08 1.03 7.96
C GLN A 91 10.42 1.21 6.60
N ALA A 92 9.31 1.95 6.53
CA ALA A 92 8.67 2.27 5.25
C ALA A 92 9.62 3.00 4.30
N LYS A 93 10.33 4.03 4.80
CA LYS A 93 11.32 4.79 4.02
C LYS A 93 12.46 3.88 3.52
N GLU A 94 13.05 3.07 4.39
CA GLU A 94 14.14 2.15 4.05
C GLU A 94 13.77 1.17 2.94
N HIS A 95 12.55 0.63 2.95
CA HIS A 95 12.09 -0.30 1.90
C HIS A 95 11.87 0.40 0.56
N LEU A 96 11.28 1.61 0.57
CA LEU A 96 11.05 2.38 -0.65
C LEU A 96 12.37 2.87 -1.26
N GLU A 97 13.36 3.22 -0.45
CA GLU A 97 14.66 3.68 -0.93
C GLU A 97 15.41 2.60 -1.74
N GLN A 98 15.22 1.32 -1.39
CA GLN A 98 15.78 0.15 -2.12
C GLN A 98 15.20 -0.06 -3.52
N MET A 99 14.15 0.66 -3.91
CA MET A 99 13.58 0.57 -5.25
C MET A 99 14.45 1.32 -6.26
N ASP A 100 14.97 0.62 -7.26
CA ASP A 100 15.77 1.21 -8.35
C ASP A 100 14.94 2.21 -9.19
N LYS A 101 13.67 1.87 -9.42
CA LYS A 101 12.71 2.69 -10.18
C LYS A 101 11.47 2.91 -9.34
N LYS A 102 11.37 4.08 -8.74
CA LYS A 102 10.22 4.51 -7.92
C LYS A 102 9.08 5.01 -8.80
N ASP A 103 7.85 4.63 -8.49
CA ASP A 103 6.63 5.15 -9.09
C ASP A 103 6.02 6.28 -8.26
N VAL A 104 4.88 6.78 -8.72
CA VAL A 104 4.19 7.90 -8.07
C VAL A 104 3.77 7.52 -6.65
N ASP A 105 3.20 6.32 -6.44
CA ASP A 105 2.85 5.81 -5.12
C ASP A 105 4.09 5.66 -4.22
N ALA A 106 5.22 5.14 -4.71
CA ALA A 106 6.45 5.04 -3.92
C ALA A 106 6.98 6.43 -3.50
N TYR A 107 7.00 7.41 -4.40
CA TYR A 107 7.39 8.78 -4.04
C TYR A 107 6.41 9.42 -3.06
N PHE A 108 5.11 9.18 -3.23
CA PHE A 108 4.11 9.66 -2.30
C PHE A 108 4.31 9.07 -0.90
N LEU A 109 4.48 7.76 -0.78
CA LEU A 109 4.70 7.08 0.50
C LEU A 109 6.04 7.52 1.17
N LEU A 110 7.08 7.80 0.38
CA LEU A 110 8.31 8.42 0.87
C LEU A 110 8.06 9.81 1.44
N ALA A 111 7.27 10.63 0.74
CA ALA A 111 6.90 11.95 1.22
C ALA A 111 6.13 11.88 2.54
N ILE A 112 5.13 10.99 2.65
CA ILE A 112 4.40 10.75 3.89
C ILE A 112 5.33 10.29 5.01
N SER A 113 6.20 9.31 4.74
CA SER A 113 7.17 8.82 5.74
C SER A 113 8.08 9.95 6.23
N SER A 114 8.59 10.79 5.32
CA SER A 114 9.42 11.95 5.67
C SER A 114 8.68 13.01 6.49
N ILE A 115 7.39 13.24 6.26
CA ILE A 115 6.57 14.15 7.10
C ILE A 115 6.57 13.65 8.55
N PHE A 116 6.26 12.37 8.77
CA PHE A 116 6.17 11.80 10.11
C PHE A 116 7.54 11.62 10.79
N LEU A 117 8.62 11.57 10.01
CA LEU A 117 10.00 11.60 10.51
C LEU A 117 10.54 13.02 10.76
N ASN A 118 9.70 14.05 10.61
CA ASN A 118 10.08 15.46 10.74
C ASN A 118 11.25 15.87 9.82
N ASP A 119 11.23 15.36 8.58
CA ASP A 119 12.20 15.64 7.52
C ASP A 119 11.51 16.42 6.38
N PRO A 120 11.25 17.73 6.56
CA PRO A 120 10.46 18.52 5.62
C PRO A 120 11.18 18.72 4.26
N ILE A 121 12.50 18.60 4.24
CA ILE A 121 13.31 18.74 3.02
C ILE A 121 13.01 17.56 2.10
N SER A 122 13.21 16.33 2.58
CA SER A 122 12.88 15.13 1.80
C SER A 122 11.39 15.00 1.53
N ALA A 123 10.53 15.37 2.48
CA ALA A 123 9.08 15.35 2.25
C ALA A 123 8.67 16.18 1.03
N LYS A 124 9.18 17.41 0.93
CA LYS A 124 8.92 18.29 -0.20
C LYS A 124 9.50 17.74 -1.50
N GLU A 125 10.73 17.22 -1.44
CA GLU A 125 11.39 16.64 -2.62
C GLU A 125 10.60 15.46 -3.18
N TYR A 126 10.24 14.49 -2.35
CA TYR A 126 9.50 13.31 -2.78
C TYR A 126 8.09 13.66 -3.26
N MET A 127 7.41 14.62 -2.62
CA MET A 127 6.11 15.10 -3.09
C MET A 127 6.22 15.75 -4.48
N ASN A 128 7.27 16.53 -4.72
CA ASN A 128 7.52 17.11 -6.05
C ASN A 128 7.80 16.02 -7.09
N LEU A 129 8.58 14.99 -6.74
CA LEU A 129 8.87 13.86 -7.63
C LEU A 129 7.60 13.07 -7.97
N ALA A 130 6.73 12.82 -6.99
CA ALA A 130 5.41 12.21 -7.23
C ALA A 130 4.59 13.05 -8.21
N TYR A 131 4.46 14.35 -7.93
CA TYR A 131 3.70 15.29 -8.76
C TYR A 131 4.24 15.40 -10.18
N LEU A 132 5.56 15.50 -10.35
CA LEU A 132 6.17 15.58 -11.69
C LEU A 132 5.97 14.29 -12.49
N LYS A 133 5.87 13.14 -11.81
CA LYS A 133 5.70 11.84 -12.47
C LYS A 133 4.26 11.61 -12.91
N ASP A 134 3.30 11.89 -12.03
CA ASP A 134 1.88 11.78 -12.33
C ASP A 134 1.08 12.70 -11.39
N ARG A 135 0.61 13.83 -11.94
CA ARG A 135 -0.09 14.87 -11.18
C ARG A 135 -1.47 14.42 -10.72
N GLU A 136 -2.20 13.77 -11.61
CA GLU A 136 -3.57 13.34 -11.35
C GLU A 136 -3.57 12.27 -10.26
N ARG A 137 -2.70 11.25 -10.41
CA ARG A 137 -2.54 10.22 -9.39
C ARG A 137 -2.04 10.77 -8.06
N THR A 138 -1.11 11.73 -8.07
CA THR A 138 -0.66 12.40 -6.84
C THR A 138 -1.79 13.13 -6.14
N LYS A 139 -2.66 13.81 -6.90
CA LYS A 139 -3.85 14.48 -6.35
C LYS A 139 -4.81 13.48 -5.71
N GLU A 140 -5.12 12.37 -6.37
CA GLU A 140 -5.97 11.30 -5.80
C GLU A 140 -5.40 10.78 -4.48
N LEU A 141 -4.09 10.55 -4.42
CA LEU A 141 -3.40 10.08 -3.21
C LEU A 141 -3.47 11.10 -2.08
N LEU A 142 -3.31 12.40 -2.38
CA LEU A 142 -3.49 13.49 -1.41
C LEU A 142 -4.93 13.58 -0.92
N GLU A 143 -5.92 13.47 -1.80
CA GLU A 143 -7.34 13.48 -1.44
C GLU A 143 -7.69 12.29 -0.53
N HIS A 144 -7.16 11.10 -0.86
CA HIS A 144 -7.31 9.92 -0.03
C HIS A 144 -6.67 10.09 1.35
N PHE A 145 -5.39 10.51 1.40
CA PHE A 145 -4.68 10.77 2.65
C PHE A 145 -5.40 11.81 3.50
N TYR A 146 -5.90 12.89 2.88
CA TYR A 146 -6.71 13.89 3.57
C TYR A 146 -7.97 13.27 4.18
N SER A 147 -8.72 12.47 3.41
CA SER A 147 -9.96 11.86 3.91
C SER A 147 -9.72 10.88 5.06
N VAL A 148 -8.60 10.15 5.06
CA VAL A 148 -8.31 9.11 6.06
C VAL A 148 -7.65 9.71 7.31
N PHE A 149 -6.69 10.62 7.15
CA PHE A 149 -5.85 11.08 8.26
C PHE A 149 -6.09 12.51 8.70
N ILE A 150 -6.49 13.41 7.80
CA ILE A 150 -6.62 14.85 8.12
C ILE A 150 -8.05 15.21 8.51
N ARG A 151 -9.03 14.80 7.72
CA ARG A 151 -10.45 15.09 7.94
C ARG A 151 -10.96 14.61 9.31
N PRO A 152 -10.71 13.35 9.74
CA PRO A 152 -11.18 12.89 11.05
C PRO A 152 -10.27 13.31 12.21
N ASN A 153 -9.14 13.99 11.96
CA ASN A 153 -8.21 14.36 13.02
C ASN A 153 -8.84 15.40 13.98
N PRO A 154 -9.00 15.08 15.28
CA PRO A 154 -9.58 16.00 16.26
C PRO A 154 -8.63 17.12 16.70
N GLU A 155 -7.33 17.01 16.43
CA GLU A 155 -6.32 18.01 16.79
C GLU A 155 -6.30 19.20 15.83
N LEU A 156 -6.84 19.03 14.61
CA LEU A 156 -6.94 20.07 13.60
C LEU A 156 -8.28 20.78 13.69
N THR A 157 -8.25 22.09 13.58
CA THR A 157 -9.47 22.92 13.47
C THR A 157 -10.12 22.73 12.10
N GLU A 158 -11.43 22.96 12.01
CA GLU A 158 -12.15 22.93 10.72
C GLU A 158 -11.57 23.90 9.69
N LYS A 159 -11.05 25.06 10.15
CA LYS A 159 -10.39 26.04 9.29
C LYS A 159 -9.09 25.51 8.69
N GLU A 160 -8.28 24.79 9.47
CA GLU A 160 -7.04 24.18 8.97
C GLU A 160 -7.33 23.06 7.98
N LYS A 161 -8.33 22.22 8.29
CA LYS A 161 -8.82 21.17 7.40
C LYS A 161 -9.28 21.75 6.06
N GLU A 162 -10.17 22.76 6.09
CA GLU A 162 -10.66 23.43 4.90
C GLU A 162 -9.52 24.07 4.09
N PHE A 163 -8.57 24.74 4.75
CA PHE A 163 -7.41 25.30 4.09
C PHE A 163 -6.59 24.25 3.33
N LEU A 164 -6.31 23.11 3.95
CA LEU A 164 -5.57 22.00 3.33
C LEU A 164 -6.37 21.39 2.16
N TRP A 165 -7.67 21.22 2.33
CA TRP A 165 -8.55 20.70 1.28
C TRP A 165 -8.56 21.57 0.02
N GLU A 166 -8.68 22.89 0.18
CA GLU A 166 -8.64 23.82 -0.95
C GLU A 166 -7.28 23.79 -1.66
N LYS A 167 -6.18 23.62 -0.92
CA LYS A 167 -4.84 23.43 -1.52
C LYS A 167 -4.80 22.19 -2.39
N ILE A 168 -5.28 21.04 -1.89
CA ILE A 168 -5.31 19.78 -2.64
C ILE A 168 -6.18 19.91 -3.89
N LYS A 169 -7.39 20.45 -3.78
CA LYS A 169 -8.29 20.65 -4.93
C LYS A 169 -7.72 21.58 -5.99
N SER A 170 -6.93 22.57 -5.59
CA SER A 170 -6.32 23.55 -6.50
C SER A 170 -5.19 23.00 -7.36
N ILE A 171 -4.71 21.78 -7.07
CA ILE A 171 -3.72 21.08 -7.89
C ILE A 171 -4.34 20.83 -9.28
N ARG A 172 -3.65 21.34 -10.31
CA ARG A 172 -4.04 21.31 -11.73
C ARG A 172 -3.26 20.28 -12.53
#